data_AF-A8R969-F1
#
_entry.id   AF-A8R969-F1
#
_cell.length_a   1.000
_cell.length_b   1.000
_cell.length_c   1.000
_cell.angle_alpha   90.00
_cell.angle_beta   90.00
_cell.angle_gamma   90.00
#
_symmetry.space_group_name_H-M   'P 1'
#
loop_
_entity.id
_entity.type
_entity.pdbx_description
1 polymer ?
#
loop_
_entity_poly.entity_id
_entity_poly.type
_entity_poly.pdbx_seq_one_letter_code
_entity_poly.pdbx_strand_id
1 'polypeptide(L)'
;MNPIESYKEYLKILKNHHYKNYEIDYILQMNKSNDHHFIGYATSKENNDEMVYVKFKDKSMSEVYSIPDWDFNVDGYLLSELEQGYTIDYMSLECHYNTWCSIDEWRDELEHTNGLQNIYRIVRKMLSKIMKNVVMIC
;
A
#
# COMPACT_ATOMS: atom_id res chain seq x y z
N MET A 1 -5.22 -8.16 12.68
CA MET A 1 -5.78 -6.80 12.94
C MET A 1 -6.84 -6.53 11.89
N ASN A 2 -7.90 -5.80 12.23
CA ASN A 2 -8.86 -5.27 11.24
C ASN A 2 -8.19 -4.12 10.44
N PRO A 3 -8.51 -3.88 9.15
CA PRO A 3 -7.99 -2.74 8.38
C PRO A 3 -8.01 -1.37 9.08
N ILE A 4 -8.99 -1.14 9.97
CA ILE A 4 -9.07 0.10 10.76
C ILE A 4 -7.97 0.18 11.83
N GLU A 5 -7.48 -0.95 12.33
CA GLU A 5 -6.49 -1.05 13.39
C GLU A 5 -5.06 -0.87 12.86
N SER A 6 -4.71 -1.50 11.74
CA SER A 6 -3.41 -1.34 11.07
C SER A 6 -3.16 0.11 10.67
N TYR A 7 -4.15 0.78 10.09
CA TYR A 7 -4.09 2.19 9.72
C TYR A 7 -3.84 3.09 10.93
N LYS A 8 -4.57 2.85 12.04
CA LYS A 8 -4.38 3.61 13.29
C LYS A 8 -3.00 3.38 13.90
N GLU A 9 -2.51 2.14 13.90
CA GLU A 9 -1.17 1.85 14.43
C GLU A 9 -0.09 2.47 13.54
N TYR A 10 -0.21 2.38 12.22
CA TYR A 10 0.75 2.99 11.31
C TYR A 10 0.79 4.52 11.47
N LEU A 11 -0.38 5.18 11.56
CA LEU A 11 -0.46 6.61 11.87
C LEU A 11 0.23 6.98 13.19
N LYS A 12 0.13 6.12 14.20
CA LYS A 12 0.79 6.34 15.49
C LYS A 12 2.31 6.21 15.37
N ILE A 13 2.80 5.22 14.62
CA ILE A 13 4.23 5.05 14.35
C ILE A 13 4.78 6.29 13.62
N LEU A 14 4.13 6.73 12.53
CA LEU A 14 4.54 7.95 11.81
C LEU A 14 4.64 9.17 12.74
N LYS A 15 3.65 9.37 13.61
CA LYS A 15 3.66 10.47 14.60
C LYS A 15 4.81 10.38 15.60
N ASN A 16 5.16 9.17 16.03
CA ASN A 16 6.25 8.92 16.98
C ASN A 16 7.63 9.11 16.37
N HIS A 17 7.77 8.90 15.05
CA HIS A 17 9.02 9.05 14.30
C HIS A 17 9.12 10.38 13.55
N HIS A 18 8.41 11.42 14.00
CA HIS A 18 8.42 12.78 13.43
C HIS A 18 7.83 12.94 12.02
N TYR A 19 7.21 11.92 11.43
CA TYR A 19 6.51 11.96 10.13
C TYR A 19 5.06 12.44 10.26
N LYS A 20 4.81 13.51 11.02
CA LYS A 20 3.44 14.00 11.31
C LYS A 20 2.75 14.64 10.10
N ASN A 21 3.54 15.14 9.15
CA ASN A 21 3.12 15.75 7.89
C ASN A 21 3.02 14.74 6.74
N TYR A 22 3.22 13.45 6.98
CA TYR A 22 3.12 12.42 5.95
C TYR A 22 1.68 11.91 5.83
N GLU A 23 1.32 11.48 4.62
CA GLU A 23 0.08 10.73 4.38
C GLU A 23 0.36 9.28 4.05
N ILE A 24 -0.53 8.39 4.49
CA ILE A 24 -0.42 6.97 4.21
C ILE A 24 -0.91 6.72 2.78
N ASP A 25 -0.03 6.19 1.95
CA ASP A 25 -0.33 5.79 0.58
C ASP A 25 -1.04 4.44 0.58
N TYR A 26 -0.39 3.42 1.15
CA TYR A 26 -0.94 2.08 1.25
C TYR A 26 -0.34 1.29 2.42
N ILE A 27 -1.06 0.26 2.84
CA ILE A 27 -0.66 -0.70 3.86
C ILE A 27 -0.86 -2.10 3.29
N LEU A 28 0.19 -2.89 3.34
CA LEU A 28 0.21 -4.30 2.98
C LEU A 28 0.14 -5.14 4.25
N GLN A 29 -0.52 -6.29 4.17
CA GLN A 29 -0.56 -7.28 5.24
C GLN A 29 -0.23 -8.68 4.73
N MET A 30 0.44 -9.46 5.57
CA MET A 30 0.70 -10.88 5.33
C MET A 30 0.30 -11.70 6.57
N ASN A 31 -0.51 -12.73 6.33
CA ASN A 31 -0.99 -13.63 7.36
C ASN A 31 -0.38 -15.01 7.13
N LYS A 32 0.81 -15.26 7.70
CA LYS A 32 1.45 -16.58 7.70
C LYS A 32 1.46 -17.15 9.11
N SER A 33 0.87 -18.33 9.30
CA SER A 33 1.03 -19.15 10.51
C SER A 33 0.88 -18.40 11.86
N ASN A 34 -0.20 -17.63 12.02
CA ASN A 34 -0.50 -16.77 13.19
C ASN A 34 0.44 -15.57 13.42
N ASP A 35 1.36 -15.28 12.49
CA ASP A 35 2.26 -14.15 12.54
C ASP A 35 1.83 -13.08 11.53
N HIS A 36 1.17 -12.04 12.04
CA HIS A 36 0.64 -10.93 11.23
C HIS A 36 1.72 -9.88 11.03
N HIS A 37 2.09 -9.63 9.77
CA HIS A 37 3.06 -8.61 9.40
C HIS A 37 2.39 -7.55 8.55
N PHE A 38 2.81 -6.31 8.75
CA PHE A 38 2.38 -5.17 7.97
C PHE A 38 3.58 -4.42 7.40
N ILE A 39 3.38 -3.87 6.20
CA ILE A 39 4.28 -2.89 5.62
C ILE A 39 3.44 -1.69 5.21
N GLY A 40 3.69 -0.55 5.84
CA GLY A 40 3.02 0.71 5.52
C GLY A 40 3.95 1.61 4.72
N TYR A 41 3.40 2.30 3.73
CA TYR A 41 4.09 3.29 2.91
C TYR A 41 3.42 4.65 3.06
N ALA A 42 4.24 5.71 3.14
CA ALA A 42 3.76 7.06 3.33
C ALA A 42 4.68 8.08 2.66
N THR A 43 4.07 9.14 2.14
CA THR A 43 4.74 10.23 1.43
C THR A 43 4.49 11.56 2.16
N SER A 44 5.48 12.46 2.16
CA SER A 44 5.34 13.78 2.77
C SER A 44 4.33 14.64 2.02
N LYS A 45 3.45 15.34 2.74
CA LYS A 45 2.51 16.31 2.15
C LYS A 45 3.18 17.60 1.69
N GLU A 46 4.40 17.85 2.12
CA GLU A 46 5.14 19.08 1.83
C GLU A 46 6.18 18.87 0.73
N ASN A 47 6.66 17.62 0.56
CA ASN A 47 7.65 17.25 -0.43
C ASN A 47 7.38 15.84 -0.96
N ASN A 48 6.78 15.73 -2.15
CA ASN A 48 6.38 14.44 -2.71
C ASN A 48 7.56 13.50 -3.04
N ASP A 49 8.79 14.01 -3.01
CA ASP A 49 10.01 13.22 -3.22
C ASP A 49 10.45 12.49 -1.93
N GLU A 50 9.86 12.84 -0.78
CA GLU A 50 10.16 12.20 0.49
C GLU A 50 9.15 11.11 0.82
N MET A 51 9.64 9.87 0.80
CA MET A 51 8.83 8.69 1.10
C MET A 51 9.48 7.85 2.20
N VAL A 52 8.64 7.22 3.03
CA VAL A 52 9.07 6.24 4.02
C VAL A 52 8.24 4.97 3.92
N TYR A 53 8.84 3.86 4.35
CA TYR A 53 8.08 2.66 4.68
C TYR A 53 8.38 2.19 6.09
N VAL A 54 7.40 1.49 6.66
CA VAL A 54 7.47 0.94 8.01
C VAL A 54 7.09 -0.52 7.99
N LYS A 55 7.96 -1.38 8.52
CA LYS A 55 7.65 -2.78 8.82
C LYS A 55 7.20 -2.88 10.26
N PHE A 56 6.03 -3.46 10.49
CA PHE A 56 5.46 -3.58 11.85
C PHE A 56 4.60 -4.84 12.00
N LYS A 57 4.45 -5.32 13.24
CA LYS A 57 3.55 -6.46 13.58
C LYS A 57 2.50 -6.07 14.59
N ASP A 58 2.94 -5.41 15.67
CA ASP A 58 2.12 -4.97 16.80
C ASP A 58 2.67 -3.67 17.42
N LYS A 59 2.09 -3.24 18.55
CA LYS A 59 2.41 -1.99 19.27
C LYS A 59 3.87 -1.86 19.75
N SER A 60 4.69 -2.92 19.63
CA SER A 60 6.02 -2.99 20.27
C SER A 60 7.21 -3.11 19.32
N MET A 61 7.01 -3.51 18.07
CA MET A 61 8.06 -3.61 17.07
C MET A 61 7.68 -2.90 15.77
N SER A 62 8.40 -1.80 15.48
CA SER A 62 8.34 -1.09 14.21
C SER A 62 9.73 -0.67 13.77
N GLU A 63 10.03 -0.89 12.50
CA GLU A 63 11.26 -0.43 11.85
C GLU A 63 10.88 0.55 10.74
N VAL A 64 11.49 1.73 10.74
CA VAL A 64 11.18 2.83 9.81
C VAL A 64 12.36 3.06 8.88
N TYR A 65 12.08 3.20 7.60
CA TYR A 65 13.06 3.35 6.54
C TYR A 65 12.66 4.48 5.60
N SER A 66 13.62 5.33 5.23
CA SER A 66 13.47 6.31 4.16
C SER A 66 13.72 5.67 2.80
N ILE A 67 12.92 6.03 1.80
CA ILE A 67 13.11 5.64 0.40
C ILE A 67 13.59 6.88 -0.36
N PRO A 68 14.75 6.81 -1.03
CA PRO A 68 15.15 7.84 -1.97
C PRO A 68 14.15 7.97 -3.13
N ASP A 69 13.90 9.18 -3.59
CA ASP A 69 13.03 9.50 -4.72
C ASP A 69 13.33 8.69 -5.98
N TRP A 70 14.62 8.52 -6.29
CA TRP A 70 15.09 7.76 -7.45
C TRP A 70 14.94 6.24 -7.33
N ASP A 71 14.71 5.72 -6.12
CA ASP A 71 14.67 4.28 -5.86
C ASP A 71 13.23 3.72 -5.98
N PHE A 72 12.24 4.53 -5.61
CA PHE A 72 10.85 4.07 -5.59
C PHE A 72 10.30 3.82 -6.99
N ASN A 73 9.77 2.62 -7.20
CA ASN A 73 8.97 2.28 -8.36
C ASN A 73 7.90 1.23 -8.00
N VAL A 74 6.76 1.27 -8.70
CA VAL A 74 5.61 0.41 -8.40
C VAL A 74 5.95 -1.08 -8.52
N ASP A 75 6.79 -1.46 -9.49
CA ASP A 75 7.14 -2.87 -9.72
C ASP A 75 7.96 -3.46 -8.57
N GLY A 76 9.07 -2.81 -8.23
CA GLY A 76 10.02 -3.25 -7.21
C GLY A 76 9.51 -3.15 -5.78
N TYR A 77 8.55 -2.26 -5.49
CA TYR A 77 8.04 -2.05 -4.14
C TYR A 77 6.63 -2.61 -3.89
N LEU A 78 5.66 -2.32 -4.76
CA LEU A 78 4.29 -2.77 -4.55
C LEU A 78 4.05 -4.14 -5.18
N LEU A 79 4.40 -4.33 -6.46
CA LEU A 79 4.10 -5.57 -7.17
C LEU A 79 4.94 -6.74 -6.63
N SER A 80 6.22 -6.50 -6.33
CA SER A 80 7.10 -7.50 -5.72
C SER A 80 6.56 -8.05 -4.40
N GLU A 81 6.04 -7.19 -3.51
CA GLU A 81 5.49 -7.62 -2.22
C GLU A 81 4.16 -8.36 -2.41
N LEU A 82 3.31 -7.90 -3.33
CA LEU A 82 2.08 -8.62 -3.68
C LEU A 82 2.37 -10.00 -4.26
N GLU A 83 3.46 -10.15 -5.02
CA GLU A 83 3.91 -11.43 -5.57
C GLU A 83 4.41 -12.38 -4.47
N GLN A 84 5.06 -11.84 -3.43
CA GLN A 84 5.51 -12.60 -2.25
C GLN A 84 4.36 -13.05 -1.32
N GLY A 85 3.13 -12.62 -1.61
CA GLY A 85 1.91 -13.02 -0.91
C GLY A 85 1.39 -12.01 0.10
N TYR A 86 1.89 -10.76 0.07
CA TYR A 86 1.20 -9.67 0.75
C TYR A 86 -0.14 -9.37 0.07
N THR A 87 -1.07 -8.80 0.84
CA THR A 87 -2.36 -8.32 0.35
C THR A 87 -2.55 -6.88 0.78
N ILE A 88 -3.27 -6.09 -0.02
CA ILE A 88 -3.58 -4.71 0.32
C ILE A 88 -4.62 -4.69 1.45
N ASP A 89 -4.25 -4.06 2.56
CA ASP A 89 -5.13 -3.81 3.69
C ASP A 89 -5.74 -2.41 3.63
N TYR A 90 -4.95 -1.42 3.20
CA TYR A 90 -5.39 -0.06 2.90
C TYR A 90 -4.65 0.49 1.68
N MET A 91 -5.31 1.35 0.91
CA MET A 91 -4.69 2.15 -0.15
C MET A 91 -5.54 3.41 -0.38
N SER A 92 -4.91 4.58 -0.44
CA SER A 92 -5.58 5.84 -0.75
C SER A 92 -6.07 5.83 -2.21
N LEU A 93 -7.11 6.61 -2.52
CA LEU A 93 -7.63 6.70 -3.90
C LEU A 93 -6.59 7.30 -4.85
N GLU A 94 -5.82 8.26 -4.37
CA GLU A 94 -4.74 8.90 -5.13
C GLU A 94 -3.61 7.90 -5.42
N CYS A 95 -3.14 7.16 -4.40
CA CYS A 95 -2.14 6.11 -4.59
C CYS A 95 -2.63 5.04 -5.57
N HIS A 96 -3.90 4.65 -5.48
CA HIS A 96 -4.50 3.71 -6.43
C HIS A 96 -4.47 4.26 -7.86
N TYR A 97 -4.84 5.53 -8.08
CA TYR A 97 -4.76 6.17 -9.40
C TYR A 97 -3.32 6.23 -9.92
N ASN A 98 -2.37 6.71 -9.11
CA ASN A 98 -0.97 6.83 -9.48
C ASN A 98 -0.35 5.46 -9.83
N THR A 99 -0.69 4.41 -9.06
CA THR A 99 -0.29 3.03 -9.34
C THR A 99 -0.73 2.58 -10.74
N TRP A 100 -1.95 2.93 -11.15
CA TRP A 100 -2.43 2.63 -12.50
C TRP A 100 -1.70 3.36 -13.59
N CYS A 101 -1.44 4.65 -13.38
CA CYS A 101 -0.65 5.45 -14.32
C CYS A 101 0.74 4.84 -14.50
N SER A 102 1.43 4.48 -13.41
CA SER A 102 2.75 3.84 -13.48
C SER A 102 2.71 2.48 -14.17
N ILE A 103 1.71 1.64 -13.89
CA ILE A 103 1.56 0.33 -14.57
C ILE A 103 1.35 0.51 -16.07
N ASP A 104 0.59 1.52 -16.49
CA ASP A 104 0.32 1.74 -17.91
C ASP A 104 1.54 2.31 -18.64
N GLU A 105 2.27 3.23 -17.99
CA GLU A 105 3.50 3.82 -18.52
C GLU A 105 4.63 2.80 -18.68
N TRP A 106 4.84 1.94 -17.68
CA TRP A 106 5.96 1.00 -17.61
C TRP A 106 5.59 -0.44 -17.99
N ARG A 107 4.42 -0.64 -18.63
CA ARG A 107 3.79 -1.95 -18.86
C ARG A 107 4.74 -3.04 -19.39
N ASP A 108 5.59 -2.69 -20.35
CA ASP A 108 6.46 -3.64 -21.05
C ASP A 108 7.75 -3.94 -20.27
N GLU A 109 8.02 -3.18 -19.19
CA GLU A 109 9.22 -3.29 -18.35
C GLU A 109 8.91 -3.91 -16.97
N LEU A 110 7.64 -4.18 -16.66
CA LEU A 110 7.24 -4.79 -15.39
C LEU A 110 7.73 -6.24 -15.29
N GLU A 111 8.48 -6.56 -14.23
CA GLU A 111 9.00 -7.90 -13.98
C GLU A 111 8.04 -8.72 -13.09
N HIS A 112 7.35 -8.08 -12.15
CA HIS A 112 6.53 -8.75 -11.12
C HIS A 112 5.09 -8.98 -11.59
N THR A 113 4.98 -9.80 -12.65
CA THR A 113 3.71 -10.06 -13.35
C THR A 113 2.64 -10.71 -12.49
N ASN A 114 2.98 -11.54 -11.49
CA ASN A 114 1.98 -12.11 -10.59
C ASN A 114 1.49 -11.06 -9.58
N GLY A 115 2.38 -10.18 -9.14
CA GLY A 115 2.02 -8.98 -8.39
C GLY A 115 1.00 -8.12 -9.13
N LEU A 116 1.23 -7.87 -10.42
CA LEU A 116 0.31 -7.14 -11.29
C LEU A 116 -1.08 -7.81 -11.38
N GLN A 117 -1.15 -9.14 -11.49
CA GLN A 117 -2.43 -9.86 -11.48
C GLN A 117 -3.21 -9.67 -10.18
N ASN A 118 -2.52 -9.50 -9.05
CA ASN A 118 -3.17 -9.18 -7.78
C ASN A 118 -3.81 -7.79 -7.80
N ILE A 119 -3.17 -6.78 -8.39
CA ILE A 119 -3.76 -5.44 -8.59
C ILE A 119 -5.02 -5.52 -9.46
N TYR A 120 -4.98 -6.20 -10.62
CA TYR A 120 -6.17 -6.39 -11.47
C TYR A 120 -7.35 -7.00 -10.70
N ARG A 121 -7.06 -8.00 -9.84
CA ARG A 121 -8.08 -8.65 -9.01
C ARG A 121 -8.70 -7.70 -7.98
N ILE A 122 -7.91 -6.80 -7.39
CA ILE A 122 -8.38 -5.80 -6.42
C ILE A 122 -9.31 -4.80 -7.10
N VAL A 123 -8.91 -4.28 -8.26
CA VAL A 123 -9.74 -3.33 -9.04
C VAL A 123 -11.05 -3.96 -9.47
N ARG A 124 -11.00 -5.19 -9.98
CA ARG A 124 -12.21 -5.92 -10.37
C ARG A 124 -13.17 -6.08 -9.18
N LYS A 125 -12.65 -6.35 -7.98
CA LYS A 125 -13.48 -6.41 -6.76
C LYS A 125 -14.09 -5.05 -6.41
N MET A 126 -13.31 -3.97 -6.45
CA MET A 126 -13.79 -2.61 -6.18
C MET A 126 -14.91 -2.21 -7.15
N LEU A 127 -14.68 -2.39 -8.45
CA LEU A 127 -15.68 -2.11 -9.49
C LEU A 127 -16.95 -2.94 -9.29
N SER A 128 -16.83 -4.23 -8.96
CA SER A 128 -17.99 -5.08 -8.69
C SER A 128 -18.83 -4.60 -7.51
N LYS A 129 -18.19 -4.04 -6.47
CA LYS A 129 -18.86 -3.51 -5.28
C LYS A 129 -19.58 -2.20 -5.59
N ILE A 130 -18.94 -1.33 -6.38
CA ILE A 130 -19.56 -0.08 -6.87
C ILE A 130 -20.77 -0.41 -7.74
N MET A 131 -20.64 -1.29 -8.73
CA MET A 131 -21.73 -1.66 -9.64
C MET A 131 -22.92 -2.28 -8.89
N LYS A 132 -22.69 -3.15 -7.90
CA LYS A 132 -23.77 -3.72 -7.08
C LYS A 132 -24.52 -2.66 -6.25
N ASN A 133 -23.80 -1.66 -5.74
CA ASN A 133 -24.42 -0.59 -4.98
C ASN A 133 -25.22 0.37 -5.87
N VAL A 134 -24.79 0.59 -7.12
CA VAL A 134 -25.56 1.38 -8.10
C VAL A 134 -26.86 0.68 -8.50
N VAL A 135 -26.84 -0.65 -8.68
CA VAL A 135 -28.03 -1.44 -9.06
C VAL A 135 -29.05 -1.56 -7.91
N MET A 136 -28.65 -1.43 -6.64
CA MET A 136 -29.59 -1.42 -5.49
C MET A 136 -30.28 -0.07 -5.26
N ILE A 137 -29.88 1.00 -5.96
CA ILE A 137 -30.43 2.35 -5.81
C ILE A 137 -31.38 2.68 -6.99
N CYS A 138 -31.63 1.74 -7.90
CA CYS A 138 -32.62 1.84 -8.99
C CYS A 138 -33.73 0.79 -8.82
#